data_AF-A0A963B7Q6-F1
#
_entry.id   AF-A0A963B7Q6-F1
#
_cell.length_a   1.000
_cell.length_b   1.000
_cell.length_c   1.000
_cell.angle_alpha   90.00
_cell.angle_beta   90.00
_cell.angle_gamma   90.00
#
_symmetry.space_group_name_H-M   'P 1'
#
loop_
_entity.id
_entity.type
_entity.pdbx_description
1 polymer ?
#
loop_
_entity_poly.entity_id
_entity_poly.type
_entity_poly.pdbx_seq_one_letter_code
_entity_poly.pdbx_strand_id
1 'polypeptide(L)' 'AKYAGPESRYCPAGVYEFVDDGSGGGPRLQINAQNCVPCKTCDIKDPAQNITWVTPEGSGGPNYPNM' A
#
# COMPACT_ATOMS: atom_id res chain seq x y z
N ALA A 1 -14.71 -6.44 -6.22
CA ALA A 1 -13.40 -7.14 -6.13
C ALA A 1 -13.56 -8.43 -5.31
N LYS A 2 -12.90 -9.53 -5.71
CA LYS A 2 -13.06 -10.86 -5.08
C LYS A 2 -12.71 -10.92 -3.58
N TYR A 3 -11.80 -10.05 -3.12
CA TYR A 3 -11.29 -10.03 -1.74
C TYR A 3 -11.51 -8.70 -1.00
N ALA A 4 -12.36 -7.81 -1.55
CA ALA A 4 -12.69 -6.51 -0.95
C ALA A 4 -11.48 -5.62 -0.59
N GLY A 5 -10.46 -5.56 -1.46
CA GLY A 5 -9.29 -4.69 -1.29
C GLY A 5 -8.39 -5.08 -0.11
N PRO A 6 -7.83 -6.31 -0.08
CA PRO A 6 -7.02 -6.81 1.04
C PRO A 6 -5.76 -5.97 1.32
N GLU A 7 -5.28 -5.20 0.35
CA GLU A 7 -4.13 -4.31 0.45
C GLU A 7 -4.30 -3.21 1.49
N SER A 8 -5.54 -2.78 1.74
CA SER A 8 -5.89 -1.86 2.82
C SER A 8 -5.76 -2.49 4.22
N ARG A 9 -5.68 -3.83 4.29
CA ARG A 9 -5.70 -4.59 5.56
C ARG A 9 -4.36 -5.23 5.90
N TYR A 10 -3.66 -5.80 4.91
CA TYR A 10 -2.36 -6.42 5.17
C TYR A 10 -1.23 -5.39 5.24
N CYS A 11 -1.42 -4.18 4.69
CA CYS A 11 -0.36 -3.18 4.69
C CYS A 11 -0.26 -2.56 6.09
N PRO A 12 0.87 -2.71 6.80
CA PRO A 12 0.99 -2.25 8.18
C PRO A 12 1.09 -0.73 8.33
N ALA A 13 1.23 0.01 7.22
CA ALA A 13 1.47 1.45 7.23
C ALA A 13 0.44 2.27 6.45
N GLY A 14 -0.70 1.66 6.07
CA GLY A 14 -1.77 2.40 5.38
C GLY A 14 -1.34 2.99 4.03
N VAL A 15 -0.48 2.29 3.29
CA VAL A 15 -0.04 2.73 1.95
C VAL A 15 -1.20 2.65 0.95
N TYR A 16 -2.11 1.69 1.09
CA TYR A 16 -3.22 1.46 0.17
C TYR A 16 -4.53 1.85 0.83
N GLU A 17 -5.23 2.83 0.27
CA GLU A 17 -6.48 3.37 0.80
C GLU A 17 -7.54 3.44 -0.30
N PHE A 18 -8.78 3.07 0.01
CA PHE A 18 -9.90 3.21 -0.90
C PHE A 18 -10.68 4.48 -0.55
N VAL A 19 -10.58 5.50 -1.39
CA VAL A 19 -11.22 6.81 -1.20
C VAL A 19 -12.38 7.00 -2.18
N ASP A 20 -13.44 7.67 -1.76
CA ASP A 20 -14.51 8.05 -2.67
C ASP A 20 -14.05 9.21 -3.55
N ASP A 21 -14.23 9.10 -4.86
CA ASP A 21 -13.82 10.12 -5.82
C ASP A 21 -14.89 11.21 -6.04
N GLY A 22 -16.08 11.10 -5.42
CA GLY A 22 -17.18 12.06 -5.55
C GLY A 22 -17.87 12.04 -6.92
N SER A 23 -17.28 11.38 -7.91
CA SER A 23 -17.77 11.26 -9.30
C SER A 23 -18.88 10.19 -9.48
N GLY A 24 -19.35 9.56 -8.39
CA GLY A 24 -20.37 8.49 -8.44
C GLY A 24 -19.88 7.15 -9.00
N GLY A 25 -18.59 7.02 -9.33
CA GLY A 25 -17.96 5.81 -9.88
C GLY A 25 -17.53 4.76 -8.84
N GLY A 26 -17.81 5.01 -7.56
CA GLY A 26 -17.36 4.18 -6.44
C GLY A 26 -15.94 4.52 -5.96
N PRO A 27 -15.42 3.76 -4.98
CA PRO A 27 -14.13 4.04 -4.37
C PRO A 27 -12.97 3.78 -5.33
N ARG A 28 -12.03 4.72 -5.39
CA ARG A 28 -10.74 4.58 -6.09
C ARG A 28 -9.63 4.18 -5.13
N LEU A 29 -8.65 3.43 -5.63
CA LEU A 29 -7.44 3.14 -4.89
C LEU A 29 -6.52 4.37 -4.89
N GLN A 30 -6.09 4.80 -3.72
CA GLN A 30 -5.07 5.83 -3.50
C GLN A 30 -3.84 5.17 -2.86
N ILE A 31 -2.66 5.47 -3.41
CA ILE A 31 -1.38 4.92 -2.95
C ILE A 31 -0.60 6.04 -2.25
N ASN A 32 -0.53 5.97 -0.92
CA ASN A 32 0.21 6.88 -0.05
C ASN A 32 1.64 6.33 0.17
N ALA A 33 2.45 6.27 -0.89
CA ALA A 33 3.76 5.64 -0.89
C ALA A 33 4.76 6.21 0.14
N GLN A 34 4.54 7.46 0.56
CA GLN A 34 5.30 8.15 1.61
C GLN A 34 5.25 7.42 2.96
N ASN A 35 4.22 6.62 3.21
CA ASN A 35 4.08 5.85 4.45
C ASN A 35 4.84 4.51 4.42
N CYS A 36 5.48 4.14 3.30
CA CYS A 36 6.05 2.80 3.14
C CYS A 36 7.14 2.49 4.19
N VAL A 37 6.99 1.35 4.89
CA VAL A 37 7.96 0.84 5.90
C VAL A 37 8.80 -0.34 5.38
N PRO A 38 9.29 -0.25 4.14
CA PRO A 38 9.72 -1.32 3.22
C PRO A 38 9.62 -2.81 3.66
N CYS A 39 8.48 -3.26 4.17
CA CYS A 39 8.29 -4.61 4.73
C CYS A 39 8.01 -5.71 3.68
N LYS A 40 7.73 -5.34 2.42
CA LYS A 40 7.38 -6.23 1.29
C LYS A 40 6.07 -7.03 1.42
N THR A 41 5.25 -6.80 2.45
CA THR A 41 4.00 -7.55 2.63
C THR A 41 3.07 -7.44 1.42
N CYS A 42 2.98 -6.26 0.78
CA CYS A 42 2.14 -6.05 -0.40
C CYS A 42 2.57 -6.85 -1.62
N ASP A 43 3.87 -6.99 -1.83
CA ASP A 43 4.46 -7.79 -2.92
C ASP A 43 4.16 -9.29 -2.73
N ILE A 44 4.23 -9.77 -1.47
CA ILE A 44 4.07 -11.19 -1.13
C ILE A 44 2.60 -11.63 -1.00
N LYS A 45 1.75 -10.78 -0.40
CA LYS A 45 0.39 -11.17 0.01
C LYS A 45 -0.69 -10.77 -0.99
N ASP A 46 -0.36 -10.05 -2.06
CA ASP A 46 -1.35 -9.71 -3.06
C ASP A 46 -1.85 -10.97 -3.80
N PRO A 47 -3.16 -11.32 -3.70
CA PRO A 47 -3.69 -12.54 -4.30
C PRO A 47 -3.69 -12.53 -5.83
N ALA A 48 -3.63 -11.35 -6.44
CA ALA A 48 -3.59 -11.18 -7.88
C ALA A 48 -2.17 -11.03 -8.43
N GLN A 49 -1.16 -10.89 -7.56
CA GLN A 49 0.22 -10.55 -7.90
C GLN A 49 0.31 -9.30 -8.80
N ASN A 50 -0.51 -8.29 -8.51
CA ASN A 50 -0.59 -7.04 -9.27
C ASN A 50 0.35 -5.93 -8.76
N ILE A 51 1.02 -6.15 -7.63
CA ILE A 51 1.86 -5.14 -6.97
C ILE A 51 3.32 -5.56 -7.13
N THR A 52 4.11 -4.71 -7.77
CA THR A 52 5.58 -4.84 -7.83
C THR A 52 6.22 -3.80 -6.93
N TRP A 53 6.86 -4.23 -5.85
CA TRP A 53 7.62 -3.32 -5.00
C TRP A 53 8.99 -3.05 -5.61
N VAL A 54 9.36 -1.77 -5.72
CA VAL A 54 10.71 -1.33 -6.10
C VAL A 54 11.27 -0.40 -5.02
N THR A 55 12.60 -0.40 -4.88
CA THR A 55 13.28 0.44 -3.91
C THR A 55 13.05 1.91 -4.25
N PRO A 56 12.56 2.74 -3.31
CA PRO A 56 12.45 4.18 -3.53
C PRO A 56 13.84 4.83 -3.53
N GLU A 57 13.89 6.13 -3.82
CA GLU A 57 15.13 6.90 -3.75
C GLU A 57 15.78 6.78 -2.34
N GLY A 58 17.11 6.73 -2.30
CA GLY A 58 17.86 6.54 -1.06
C GLY A 58 17.50 7.60 -0.01
N SER A 59 17.34 7.18 1.26
CA SER A 59 16.81 7.93 2.42
C SER A 59 15.28 8.01 2.56
N GLY A 60 14.48 7.51 1.62
CA GLY A 60 13.00 7.57 1.64
C GLY A 60 12.29 6.55 2.55
N GLY A 61 12.90 6.11 3.65
CA GLY A 61 12.35 5.06 4.52
C GLY A 61 12.33 5.44 6.01
N PRO A 62 11.63 4.66 6.84
CA PRO A 62 11.56 4.86 8.29
C PRO A 62 12.95 4.77 8.94
N ASN A 63 13.17 5.61 9.95
CA ASN A 63 14.35 5.54 10.80
C ASN A 63 14.03 4.70 12.04
N TYR A 64 14.82 3.65 12.27
CA TYR A 64 14.66 2.70 13.37
C TYR A 64 15.82 2.83 14.37
N PRO A 65 15.88 3.88 15.21
CA PRO A 65 17.01 4.11 16.11
C PRO A 65 17.07 3.13 17.30
N ASN A 66 15.96 2.46 17.63
CA ASN A 66 15.83 1.59 18.80
C ASN A 66 15.00 0.34 18.50
N MET A 67 14.95 -0.09 17.24
CA MET A 67 14.23 -1.28 16.77
C MET A 67 15.22 -2.37 16.37
#